data_AF-A0A7C7TYQ0-F1
#
_entry.id   AF-A0A7C7TYQ0-F1
#
_cell.length_a   1.000
_cell.length_b   1.000
_cell.length_c   1.000
_cell.angle_alpha   90.00
_cell.angle_beta   90.00
_cell.angle_gamma   90.00
#
_symmetry.space_group_name_H-M   'P 1'
#
loop_
_entity.id
_entity.type
_entity.pdbx_description
1 polymer ?
#
loop_
_entity_poly.entity_id
_entity_poly.type
_entity_poly.pdbx_seq_one_letter_code
_entity_poly.pdbx_strand_id
1 'polypeptide(L)'
;MSDIQFRFNLAAQALSKLLEDNSLGLPIIVEGKKDTAALRKLGFKGTIEQLNRGWDLDRFCTYLYETYGTRDSQGGAAIELLMDW
;
A
#
# COMPACT_ATOMS: atom_id res chain seq x y z
N MET A 1 -5.21 5.89 28.32
CA MET A 1 -5.90 5.49 27.07
C MET A 1 -5.89 3.98 27.00
N SER A 2 -6.98 3.33 26.59
CA SER A 2 -6.94 1.89 26.32
C SER A 2 -5.98 1.63 25.16
N ASP A 3 -5.23 0.52 25.23
CA ASP A 3 -4.32 0.08 24.17
C ASP A 3 -5.03 0.00 22.80
N ILE A 4 -6.31 -0.39 22.81
CA ILE A 4 -7.17 -0.42 21.63
C ILE A 4 -7.33 0.96 20.98
N GLN A 5 -7.72 1.99 21.75
CA GLN A 5 -7.91 3.34 21.22
C GLN A 5 -6.61 3.89 20.61
N PHE A 6 -5.48 3.59 21.25
CA PHE A 6 -4.17 4.01 20.76
C PHE A 6 -3.83 3.37 19.41
N ARG A 7 -4.04 2.05 19.28
CA ARG A 7 -3.81 1.32 18.02
C ARG A 7 -4.72 1.82 16.89
N PHE A 8 -5.99 2.08 17.19
CA PHE A 8 -6.91 2.65 16.20
C PHE A 8 -6.47 4.04 15.72
N ASN A 9 -6.02 4.90 16.64
CA ASN A 9 -5.52 6.23 16.27
C ASN A 9 -4.24 6.15 15.43
N LEU A 10 -3.31 5.26 15.77
CA LEU A 10 -2.10 5.04 14.97
C LEU A 10 -2.45 4.52 13.56
N ALA A 11 -3.36 3.54 13.46
CA ALA A 11 -3.80 3.01 12.17
C ALA A 11 -4.47 4.10 11.32
N ALA A 12 -5.31 4.96 11.93
CA ALA A 12 -5.94 6.07 11.22
C ALA A 12 -4.90 7.06 10.68
N GLN A 13 -3.88 7.42 11.47
CA GLN A 13 -2.80 8.31 11.03
C GLN A 13 -2.00 7.70 9.87
N ALA A 14 -1.66 6.41 9.95
CA ALA A 14 -0.96 5.71 8.89
C ALA A 14 -1.81 5.67 7.60
N LEU A 15 -3.09 5.33 7.69
CA LEU A 15 -4.00 5.29 6.55
C LEU A 15 -4.19 6.67 5.90
N SER A 16 -4.24 7.74 6.68
CA SER A 16 -4.30 9.10 6.14
C SER A 16 -3.06 9.44 5.32
N LYS A 17 -1.87 9.08 5.79
CA LYS A 17 -0.62 9.30 5.04
C LYS A 17 -0.58 8.48 3.74
N LEU A 18 -0.94 7.20 3.81
CA LEU A 18 -1.04 6.33 2.63
C LEU A 18 -2.02 6.89 1.60
N LEU A 19 -3.15 7.48 2.04
CA LEU A 19 -4.14 8.06 1.14
C LEU A 19 -3.57 9.26 0.36
N GLU A 20 -2.82 10.13 1.05
CA GLU A 20 -2.14 11.26 0.45
C GLU A 20 -1.08 10.80 -0.57
N ASP A 21 -0.20 9.88 -0.18
CA ASP A 21 0.88 9.38 -1.05
C ASP A 21 0.31 8.64 -2.27
N ASN A 22 -0.74 7.83 -2.06
CA ASN A 22 -1.42 7.17 -3.16
C ASN A 22 -2.07 8.15 -4.14
N SER A 23 -2.53 9.30 -3.66
CA SER A 23 -3.05 10.37 -4.52
C SER A 23 -1.97 11.06 -5.34
N LEU A 24 -0.72 11.03 -4.87
CA LEU A 24 0.47 11.53 -5.58
C LEU A 24 1.09 10.49 -6.52
N GLY A 25 0.55 9.28 -6.57
CA GLY A 25 0.95 8.21 -7.49
C GLY A 25 1.80 7.12 -6.86
N LEU A 26 2.03 7.13 -5.54
CA LEU A 26 2.75 6.05 -4.87
C LEU A 26 1.88 4.78 -4.82
N PRO A 27 2.34 3.64 -5.38
CA PRO A 27 1.55 2.41 -5.39
C PRO A 27 1.51 1.79 -3.99
N ILE A 28 0.35 1.26 -3.61
CA ILE A 28 0.19 0.46 -2.39
C ILE A 28 0.11 -1.01 -2.76
N ILE A 29 0.91 -1.84 -2.09
CA ILE A 29 0.82 -3.30 -2.18
C ILE A 29 -0.07 -3.81 -1.05
N VAL A 30 -1.01 -4.69 -1.40
CA VAL A 30 -1.90 -5.39 -0.47
C VAL A 30 -1.92 -6.89 -0.76
N GLU A 31 -2.41 -7.68 0.20
CA GLU A 31 -2.44 -9.13 0.06
C GLU A 31 -3.42 -9.55 -1.04
N GLY A 32 -4.63 -8.97 -1.05
CA GLY A 32 -5.59 -9.30 -2.08
C GLY A 32 -6.80 -8.40 -2.25
N LYS A 33 -7.80 -8.99 -2.92
CA LYS A 33 -9.01 -8.30 -3.40
C LYS A 33 -9.84 -7.67 -2.29
N LYS A 34 -9.88 -8.27 -1.10
CA LYS A 34 -10.65 -7.74 0.03
C LYS A 34 -10.04 -6.43 0.54
N ASP A 35 -8.73 -6.38 0.67
CA ASP A 35 -7.99 -5.17 1.09
C ASP A 35 -8.16 -4.07 0.07
N THR A 36 -8.02 -4.43 -1.21
CA THR A 36 -8.30 -3.48 -2.31
C THR A 36 -9.71 -2.91 -2.19
N ALA A 37 -10.73 -3.74 -1.99
CA ALA A 37 -12.11 -3.27 -1.85
C ALA A 37 -12.31 -2.38 -0.61
N ALA A 38 -11.64 -2.68 0.50
CA ALA A 38 -11.67 -1.86 1.70
C ALA A 38 -11.03 -0.48 1.47
N LEU A 39 -9.82 -0.43 0.89
CA LEU A 39 -9.14 0.82 0.56
C LEU A 39 -9.95 1.67 -0.44
N ARG A 40 -10.57 1.06 -1.45
CA ARG A 40 -11.46 1.79 -2.36
C ARG A 40 -12.65 2.42 -1.64
N LYS A 41 -13.25 1.74 -0.66
CA LYS A 41 -14.32 2.32 0.18
C LYS A 41 -13.84 3.47 1.06
N LEU A 42 -12.56 3.45 1.46
CA LEU A 42 -11.92 4.53 2.23
C LEU A 42 -11.50 5.72 1.36
N GLY A 43 -11.64 5.64 0.03
CA GLY A 43 -11.41 6.76 -0.88
C GLY A 43 -10.08 6.73 -1.64
N PHE A 44 -9.30 5.66 -1.52
CA PHE A 44 -8.06 5.49 -2.29
C PHE A 44 -8.37 5.37 -3.79
N LYS A 45 -7.68 6.16 -4.62
CA LYS A 45 -7.90 6.22 -6.08
C LYS A 45 -6.68 5.86 -6.91
N GLY A 46 -5.49 5.91 -6.34
CA GLY A 46 -4.24 5.55 -7.01
C GLY A 46 -4.07 4.05 -7.19
N THR A 47 -2.87 3.66 -7.60
CA THR A 47 -2.52 2.27 -7.91
C THR A 47 -2.52 1.42 -6.65
N ILE A 48 -3.14 0.24 -6.75
CA ILE A 48 -3.15 -0.78 -5.69
C ILE A 48 -2.75 -2.10 -6.33
N GLU A 49 -1.59 -2.63 -5.93
CA GLU A 49 -1.04 -3.89 -6.40
C GLU A 49 -1.44 -5.03 -5.45
N GLN A 50 -2.04 -6.09 -5.98
CA GLN A 50 -2.35 -7.29 -5.22
C GLN A 50 -1.23 -8.32 -5.32
N LEU A 51 -0.77 -8.86 -4.20
CA LEU A 51 0.18 -9.97 -4.18
C LEU A 51 -0.47 -11.26 -4.73
N ASN A 52 -1.73 -11.54 -4.36
CA ASN A 52 -2.43 -12.79 -4.69
C ASN A 52 -2.98 -12.89 -6.13
N ARG A 53 -2.18 -12.54 -7.15
CA ARG A 53 -2.56 -12.61 -8.57
C ARG A 53 -2.16 -13.90 -9.29
N GLY A 54 -1.72 -14.92 -8.55
CA GLY A 54 -1.25 -16.20 -9.10
C GLY A 54 0.17 -16.15 -9.68
N TRP A 55 0.96 -15.14 -9.29
CA TRP A 55 2.40 -15.07 -9.58
C TRP A 55 3.18 -15.58 -8.38
N ASP A 56 4.36 -16.14 -8.64
CA ASP A 56 5.34 -16.33 -7.58
C ASP A 56 5.91 -14.97 -7.12
N LEU A 57 6.57 -14.98 -5.96
CA LEU A 57 7.11 -13.77 -5.36
C LEU A 57 8.21 -13.16 -6.23
N ASP A 58 9.04 -13.99 -6.87
CA ASP A 58 10.14 -13.53 -7.72
C ASP A 58 9.62 -12.73 -8.91
N ARG A 59 8.62 -13.26 -9.62
CA ARG A 59 7.96 -12.55 -10.73
C ARG A 59 7.30 -11.26 -10.27
N PHE A 60 6.66 -11.27 -9.09
CA PHE A 60 6.04 -10.07 -8.54
C PHE A 60 7.08 -8.99 -8.22
N CYS A 61 8.19 -9.36 -7.58
CA CYS A 61 9.30 -8.47 -7.29
C CYS A 61 9.94 -7.89 -8.56
N THR A 62 10.17 -8.71 -9.59
CA THR A 62 10.67 -8.24 -10.90
C THR A 62 9.72 -7.23 -11.52
N TYR A 63 8.41 -7.51 -11.53
CA TYR A 63 7.41 -6.59 -12.05
C TYR A 63 7.40 -5.24 -11.31
N LEU A 64 7.47 -5.25 -9.97
CA LEU A 64 7.52 -4.02 -9.18
C LEU A 64 8.77 -3.20 -9.50
N TYR A 65 9.93 -3.86 -9.61
CA TYR A 65 11.19 -3.20 -9.96
C TYR A 65 11.14 -2.58 -11.37
N GLU A 66 10.64 -3.31 -12.35
CA GLU A 66 10.55 -2.83 -13.74
C GLU A 66 9.53 -1.70 -13.90
N THR A 67 8.44 -1.73 -13.11
CA THR A 67 7.35 -0.75 -13.22
C THR A 67 7.61 0.52 -12.42
N TYR A 68 8.16 0.38 -11.20
CA TYR A 68 8.26 1.47 -10.23
C TYR A 68 9.71 1.84 -9.88
N GLY A 69 10.69 1.03 -10.26
CA GLY A 69 12.09 1.24 -9.91
C GLY A 69 12.37 1.01 -8.42
N THR A 70 13.41 1.67 -7.91
CA THR A 70 13.90 1.47 -6.54
C THR A 70 13.62 2.64 -5.60
N ARG A 71 13.37 3.84 -6.14
CA ARG A 71 13.13 5.08 -5.41
C ARG A 71 12.15 5.98 -6.16
N ASP A 72 11.43 6.83 -5.43
CA ASP A 72 10.64 7.90 -6.04
C ASP A 72 11.51 9.06 -6.55
N SER A 73 10.88 10.11 -7.09
CA SER A 73 11.56 11.30 -7.62
C SER A 73 12.36 12.10 -6.59
N GLN A 74 12.11 11.89 -5.29
CA GLN A 74 12.77 12.54 -4.16
C GLN A 74 13.78 11.61 -3.45
N GLY A 75 14.02 10.40 -3.99
CA GLY A 75 14.88 9.40 -3.34
C GLY A 75 14.21 8.67 -2.18
N GLY A 76 12.89 8.80 -2.02
CA GLY A 76 12.04 8.10 -1.07
C GLY A 76 11.60 6.71 -1.55
N ALA A 77 10.60 6.14 -0.89
CA ALA A 77 10.09 4.82 -1.21
C ALA A 77 9.41 4.80 -2.58
N ALA A 78 9.67 3.78 -3.41
CA ALA A 78 9.00 3.62 -4.70
C ALA A 78 7.59 3.02 -4.58
N ILE A 79 7.31 2.34 -3.47
CA ILE A 79 6.09 1.59 -3.19
C ILE A 79 5.84 1.56 -1.68
N GLU A 80 4.58 1.43 -1.28
CA GLU A 80 4.16 1.28 0.11
C GLU A 80 3.56 -0.11 0.33
N LEU A 81 3.84 -0.72 1.48
CA LEU A 81 3.35 -2.05 1.82
C LEU A 81 2.30 -1.96 2.92
N LEU A 82 1.08 -2.39 2.63
CA LEU A 82 -0.01 -2.47 3.60
C LEU A 82 -0.52 -3.92 3.66
N MET A 83 0.08 -4.69 4.57
CA MET A 83 -0.17 -6.11 4.76
C MET A 83 -0.53 -6.39 6.23
N ASP A 84 -1.24 -7.48 6.47
CA ASP A 84 -1.45 -7.98 7.83
C ASP A 84 -0.12 -8.52 8.39
N TRP A 85 0.12 -8.26 9.69
CA TRP A 85 1.27 -8.69 10.48
C TRP A 85 1.08 -10.04 11.16
#